data_AF-A0AAV1I2H2-F1
#
_entry.id   AF-A0AAV1I2H2-F1
#
_cell.length_a   1.000
_cell.length_b   1.000
_cell.length_c   1.000
_cell.angle_alpha   90.00
_cell.angle_beta   90.00
_cell.angle_gamma   90.00
#
_symmetry.space_group_name_H-M   'P 1'
#
loop_
_entity.id
_entity.type
_entity.pdbx_description
1 polymer ?
#
loop_
_entity_poly.entity_id
_entity_poly.type
_entity_poly.pdbx_seq_one_letter_code
_entity_poly.pdbx_strand_id
1 'polypeptide(L)'
;MSRSKSRRSLSPMKRSRKSKTMSKSRSKSKQVKKMPRIAVGSTVKWTRYNGTTESTSYGKVLNVHTSRVTYIINGKERAYNGTEDKPVYEIMTEDGFTVMLNAPRVSKSTKKL
;
A
#
# COMPACT_ATOMS: atom_id res chain seq x y z
N MET A 1 84.42 9.30 36.52
CA MET A 1 84.24 9.72 35.12
C MET A 1 82.89 9.20 34.61
N SER A 2 82.17 10.04 33.85
CA SER A 2 81.05 9.70 32.92
C SER A 2 79.70 9.30 33.56
N ARG A 3 78.69 10.17 33.66
CA ARG A 3 77.76 10.81 32.67
C ARG A 3 76.60 9.91 32.18
N SER A 4 75.40 10.51 32.23
CA SER A 4 74.22 10.30 31.35
C SER A 4 73.30 9.10 31.65
N LYS A 5 71.97 9.14 31.50
CA LYS A 5 71.01 10.18 31.05
C LYS A 5 69.58 9.76 31.47
N SER A 6 68.76 10.77 31.71
CA SER A 6 67.32 10.74 31.98
C SER A 6 66.47 10.45 30.74
N ARG A 7 65.18 10.10 30.99
CA ARG A 7 64.00 10.10 30.09
C ARG A 7 63.82 8.83 29.24
N ARG A 8 62.62 8.29 29.01
CA ARG A 8 61.29 8.89 28.87
C ARG A 8 60.24 7.77 28.98
N SER A 9 59.13 8.06 29.64
CA SER A 9 57.92 7.22 29.68
C SER A 9 57.46 6.81 28.29
N LEU A 10 57.19 5.51 28.10
CA LEU A 10 56.54 4.99 26.91
C LEU A 10 55.04 5.22 27.03
N SER A 11 54.51 6.16 26.25
CA SER A 11 53.08 6.35 26.07
C SER A 11 52.46 5.12 25.40
N PRO A 12 51.31 4.59 25.85
CA PRO A 12 50.62 3.53 25.13
C PRO A 12 49.99 4.10 23.84
N MET A 13 50.44 3.57 22.70
CA MET A 13 49.83 3.81 21.37
C MET A 13 48.38 3.35 21.38
N LYS A 14 47.43 4.29 21.31
CA LYS A 14 46.01 4.01 21.07
C LYS A 14 45.84 3.45 19.65
N ARG A 15 45.73 2.13 19.50
CA ARG A 15 45.22 1.51 18.26
C ARG A 15 43.74 1.82 18.12
N SER A 16 43.44 2.92 17.44
CA SER A 16 42.10 3.23 16.92
C SER A 16 41.73 2.18 15.87
N ARG A 17 41.00 1.14 16.29
CA ARG A 17 40.29 0.24 15.37
C ARG A 17 39.03 0.98 14.91
N LYS A 18 39.13 1.68 13.79
CA LYS A 18 37.99 2.22 13.04
C LYS A 18 37.18 1.01 12.54
N SER A 19 36.21 0.58 13.34
CA SER A 19 35.22 -0.41 12.94
C SER A 19 34.46 0.16 11.75
N LYS A 20 34.70 -0.44 10.59
CA LYS A 20 34.00 -0.18 9.33
C LYS A 20 32.53 -0.53 9.57
N THR A 21 31.72 0.45 9.92
CA THR A 21 30.27 0.32 9.99
C THR A 21 29.80 -0.04 8.59
N MET A 22 29.40 -1.30 8.41
CA MET A 22 28.67 -1.71 7.23
C MET A 22 27.34 -0.96 7.27
N SER A 23 27.27 0.11 6.47
CA SER A 23 26.03 0.80 6.16
C SER A 23 25.06 -0.25 5.64
N LYS A 24 24.12 -0.69 6.51
CA LYS A 24 22.93 -1.40 6.07
C LYS A 24 22.23 -0.43 5.13
N SER A 25 22.41 -0.63 3.83
CA SER A 25 21.62 -0.05 2.77
C SER A 25 20.20 -0.53 3.01
N ARG A 26 19.50 0.16 3.89
CA ARG A 26 18.06 0.04 4.08
C ARG A 26 17.49 0.62 2.81
N SER A 27 17.33 -0.23 1.80
CA SER A 27 16.47 0.00 0.67
C SER A 27 15.17 0.53 1.27
N LYS A 28 14.92 1.83 1.15
CA LYS A 28 13.60 2.39 1.36
C LYS A 28 12.77 1.79 0.23
N SER A 29 12.29 0.56 0.43
CA SER A 29 11.10 0.07 -0.24
C SER A 29 10.11 1.20 -0.06
N LYS A 30 9.79 1.91 -1.15
CA LYS A 30 8.72 2.91 -1.15
C LYS A 30 7.57 2.21 -0.43
N GLN A 31 7.28 2.65 0.80
CA GLN A 31 6.08 2.19 1.48
C GLN A 31 4.98 2.71 0.58
N VAL A 32 4.48 1.84 -0.30
CA VAL A 32 3.24 2.08 -1.02
C VAL A 32 2.27 2.33 0.11
N LYS A 33 1.78 3.57 0.18
CA LYS A 33 0.83 4.03 1.19
C LYS A 33 -0.36 3.08 1.04
N LYS A 34 -0.42 2.03 1.86
CA LYS A 34 -1.43 0.96 1.75
C LYS A 34 -2.76 1.67 1.87
N MET A 35 -3.51 1.79 0.76
CA MET A 35 -4.80 2.47 0.83
C MET A 35 -5.64 1.70 1.85
N PRO A 36 -6.31 2.39 2.79
CA PRO A 36 -7.08 1.72 3.82
C PRO A 36 -8.12 0.83 3.13
N ARG A 37 -7.93 -0.49 3.23
CA ARG A 37 -8.83 -1.46 2.59
C ARG A 37 -10.25 -1.18 3.06
N ILE A 38 -11.16 -1.16 2.11
CA ILE A 38 -12.58 -1.07 2.41
C ILE A 38 -13.01 -2.46 2.84
N ALA A 39 -13.58 -2.56 4.04
CA ALA A 39 -14.00 -3.85 4.58
C ALA A 39 -15.27 -4.32 3.87
N VAL A 40 -15.42 -5.64 3.75
CA VAL A 40 -16.69 -6.26 3.37
C VAL A 40 -17.80 -5.75 4.29
N GLY A 41 -18.97 -5.50 3.71
CA GLY A 41 -20.12 -4.93 4.39
C GLY A 41 -20.12 -3.40 4.51
N SER A 42 -19.02 -2.73 4.17
CA SER A 42 -18.98 -1.26 4.17
C SER A 42 -19.82 -0.69 3.04
N THR A 43 -20.50 0.43 3.31
CA THR A 43 -21.09 1.25 2.26
C THR A 43 -19.99 2.02 1.53
N VAL A 44 -20.07 2.03 0.21
CA VAL A 44 -19.16 2.78 -0.65
C VAL A 44 -19.94 3.65 -1.61
N LYS A 45 -19.25 4.67 -2.12
CA LYS A 45 -19.70 5.50 -3.23
C LYS A 45 -18.66 5.47 -4.33
N TRP A 46 -19.13 5.55 -5.55
CA TRP A 46 -18.28 5.74 -6.73
C TRP A 46 -19.00 6.64 -7.72
N THR A 47 -18.21 7.41 -8.46
CA THR A 47 -18.73 8.23 -9.55
C THR A 47 -18.60 7.47 -10.85
N ARG A 48 -19.68 7.40 -11.63
CA ARG A 48 -19.64 6.97 -13.02
C ARG A 48 -19.84 8.17 -13.92
N TYR A 49 -19.05 8.20 -14.99
CA TYR A 49 -19.21 9.18 -16.05
C TYR A 49 -19.95 8.52 -17.20
N ASN A 50 -21.10 9.08 -17.59
CA ASN A 50 -21.90 8.60 -18.72
C ASN A 50 -21.97 9.69 -19.81
N GLY A 51 -20.82 9.99 -20.43
CA GLY A 51 -20.68 10.93 -21.54
C GLY A 51 -20.75 12.41 -21.16
N THR A 52 -21.85 12.84 -20.55
CA THR A 52 -22.12 14.25 -20.21
C THR A 52 -22.48 14.47 -18.75
N THR A 53 -22.76 13.41 -17.99
CA THR A 53 -23.20 13.52 -16.60
C THR A 53 -22.36 12.65 -15.68
N GLU A 54 -21.95 13.24 -14.56
CA GLU A 54 -21.39 12.53 -13.43
C GLU A 54 -22.51 12.06 -12.51
N SER A 55 -22.63 10.75 -12.30
CA SER A 55 -23.58 10.17 -11.37
C SER A 55 -22.85 9.51 -10.23
N THR A 56 -23.17 9.91 -8.99
CA THR A 56 -22.66 9.25 -7.78
C THR A 56 -23.58 8.10 -7.42
N SER A 57 -23.06 6.89 -7.48
CA SER A 57 -23.78 5.67 -7.07
C SER A 57 -23.30 5.21 -5.71
N TYR A 58 -24.17 4.50 -5.00
CA TYR A 58 -23.87 3.88 -3.72
C TYR A 58 -24.08 2.37 -3.78
N GLY A 59 -23.43 1.66 -2.88
CA GLY A 59 -23.56 0.22 -2.76
C GLY A 59 -22.80 -0.35 -1.58
N LYS A 60 -23.04 -1.63 -1.30
CA LYS A 60 -22.41 -2.36 -0.20
C LYS A 60 -21.35 -3.31 -0.75
N VAL A 61 -20.16 -3.30 -0.16
CA VAL A 61 -19.09 -4.22 -0.55
C VAL A 61 -19.48 -5.64 -0.13
N LEU A 62 -19.59 -6.55 -1.09
CA LEU A 62 -19.80 -7.98 -0.87
C LEU A 62 -18.48 -8.71 -0.68
N ASN A 63 -17.48 -8.39 -1.51
CA ASN A 63 -16.20 -9.07 -1.50
C ASN A 63 -15.05 -8.14 -1.92
N VAL A 64 -13.82 -8.53 -1.55
CA VAL A 64 -12.59 -7.82 -1.87
C VAL A 64 -11.60 -8.78 -2.51
N HIS A 65 -11.33 -8.60 -3.80
CA HIS A 65 -10.38 -9.41 -4.54
C HIS A 65 -9.02 -8.73 -4.61
N THR A 66 -8.00 -9.39 -4.04
CA THR A 66 -6.59 -8.95 -4.12
C THR A 66 -5.79 -9.72 -5.17
N SER A 67 -6.47 -10.52 -5.99
CA SER A 67 -5.94 -11.29 -7.10
C SER A 67 -6.74 -11.01 -8.37
N ARG A 68 -6.22 -11.46 -9.52
CA ARG A 68 -6.96 -11.42 -10.78
C ARG A 68 -8.24 -12.24 -10.65
N VAL A 69 -9.36 -11.63 -11.00
CA VAL A 69 -10.67 -12.27 -11.00
C VAL A 69 -11.35 -12.02 -12.33
N THR A 70 -12.11 -12.99 -12.81
CA THR A 70 -12.85 -12.90 -14.05
C THR A 70 -14.31 -13.10 -13.75
N TYR A 71 -15.16 -12.18 -14.21
CA TYR A 71 -16.60 -12.19 -13.95
C TYR A 71 -17.38 -12.01 -15.24
N ILE A 72 -18.52 -12.69 -15.33
CA ILE A 72 -19.47 -12.50 -16.42
C ILE A 72 -20.46 -11.42 -15.98
N ILE A 73 -20.41 -10.26 -16.63
CA ILE A 73 -21.31 -9.13 -16.37
C ILE A 73 -22.11 -8.88 -17.64
N ASN A 74 -23.43 -9.01 -17.57
CA ASN A 74 -24.34 -8.87 -18.71
C ASN A 74 -23.96 -9.79 -19.89
N GLY A 75 -23.61 -11.05 -19.60
CA GLY A 75 -23.20 -12.05 -20.59
C GLY A 75 -21.82 -11.80 -21.22
N LYS A 76 -21.08 -10.78 -20.79
CA LYS A 76 -19.72 -10.48 -21.25
C LYS A 76 -18.71 -10.78 -20.17
N GLU A 77 -17.70 -11.55 -20.52
CA GLU A 77 -16.56 -11.81 -19.65
C GLU A 77 -15.74 -10.54 -19.46
N ARG A 78 -15.47 -10.17 -18.21
CA ARG A 78 -14.60 -9.06 -17.83
C ARG A 78 -13.56 -9.54 -16.83
N ALA A 79 -12.30 -9.34 -17.19
CA ALA A 79 -11.18 -9.59 -16.29
C ALA A 79 -10.84 -8.33 -15.49
N TYR A 80 -10.69 -8.49 -14.18
CA TYR A 80 -10.28 -7.45 -13.25
C TYR A 80 -8.96 -7.87 -12.59
N ASN A 81 -7.92 -7.05 -12.78
CA ASN A 81 -6.61 -7.31 -12.20
C ASN A 81 -6.53 -6.72 -10.78
N GLY A 82 -7.09 -7.46 -9.81
CA GLY A 82 -6.91 -7.15 -8.40
C GLY A 82 -5.48 -7.41 -7.94
N THR A 83 -4.92 -6.49 -7.19
CA THR A 83 -3.65 -6.65 -6.47
C THR A 83 -3.81 -6.24 -5.01
N GLU A 84 -2.82 -6.53 -4.17
CA GLU A 84 -2.88 -6.10 -2.77
C GLU A 84 -2.97 -4.58 -2.59
N ASP A 85 -2.32 -3.83 -3.48
CA ASP A 85 -2.29 -2.36 -3.49
C ASP A 85 -3.52 -1.76 -4.18
N LYS A 86 -4.06 -2.46 -5.17
CA LYS A 86 -5.23 -2.06 -5.97
C LYS A 86 -6.25 -3.20 -5.98
N PRO A 87 -6.94 -3.44 -4.85
CA PRO A 87 -7.97 -4.47 -4.81
C PRO A 87 -9.13 -4.10 -5.73
N VAL A 88 -9.84 -5.14 -6.16
CA VAL A 88 -11.11 -5.03 -6.89
C VAL A 88 -12.22 -5.30 -5.88
N TYR A 89 -13.19 -4.40 -5.80
CA TYR A 89 -14.33 -4.51 -4.92
C TYR A 89 -15.53 -5.03 -5.70
N GLU A 90 -16.13 -6.10 -5.20
CA GLU A 90 -17.46 -6.56 -5.61
C GLU A 90 -18.50 -5.83 -4.76
N ILE A 91 -19.37 -5.06 -5.40
CA ILE A 91 -20.29 -4.14 -4.75
C ILE A 91 -21.70 -4.41 -5.23
N MET A 92 -22.64 -4.59 -4.29
CA MET A 92 -24.07 -4.67 -4.57
C MET A 92 -24.69 -3.27 -4.49
N THR A 93 -25.36 -2.82 -5.55
CA THR A 93 -26.10 -1.55 -5.58
C THR A 93 -27.41 -1.64 -4.82
N GLU A 94 -27.99 -0.48 -4.48
CA GLU A 94 -29.36 -0.39 -3.92
C GLU A 94 -30.39 -1.09 -4.84
N ASP A 95 -30.21 -0.98 -6.16
CA ASP A 95 -31.07 -1.63 -7.17
C ASP A 95 -30.87 -3.15 -7.31
N GLY A 96 -30.01 -3.78 -6.52
CA GLY A 96 -29.76 -5.22 -6.53
C GLY A 96 -28.78 -5.73 -7.60
N PHE A 97 -28.10 -4.83 -8.33
CA PHE A 97 -27.07 -5.21 -9.31
C PHE A 97 -25.69 -5.33 -8.67
N THR A 98 -24.90 -6.30 -9.14
CA THR A 98 -23.50 -6.44 -8.75
C THR A 98 -22.59 -5.69 -9.71
N VAL A 99 -21.63 -4.97 -9.13
CA VAL A 99 -20.66 -4.15 -9.85
C VAL A 99 -19.27 -4.45 -9.35
N MET A 100 -18.34 -4.65 -10.27
CA MET A 100 -16.91 -4.71 -9.94
C MET A 100 -16.20 -3.40 -10.26
N LEU A 101 -15.50 -2.85 -9.26
CA LEU A 101 -14.76 -1.59 -9.36
C LEU A 101 -13.39 -1.68 -8.70
N ASN A 102 -12.40 -1.06 -9.34
CA ASN A 102 -11.05 -0.95 -8.80
C ASN A 102 -11.01 0.10 -7.68
N ALA A 103 -10.17 -0.13 -6.67
CA ALA A 103 -9.99 0.75 -5.52
C ALA A 103 -9.91 2.27 -5.80
N PRO A 104 -9.16 2.79 -6.80
CA PRO A 104 -9.09 4.23 -7.02
C PRO A 104 -10.43 4.88 -7.40
N ARG A 105 -11.42 4.10 -7.86
CA ARG A 105 -12.76 4.62 -8.20
C ARG A 105 -13.75 4.53 -7.05
N VAL A 106 -13.37 3.90 -5.95
CA VAL A 106 -14.29 3.57 -4.85
C VAL A 106 -13.84 4.32 -3.60
N SER A 107 -14.76 5.05 -2.99
CA SER A 107 -14.55 5.74 -1.73
C SER A 107 -15.51 5.21 -0.67
N LYS A 108 -15.07 5.10 0.59
CA LYS A 108 -15.98 4.80 1.70
C LYS A 108 -17.07 5.87 1.78
N SER A 109 -18.29 5.44 2.04
CA SER A 109 -19.42 6.32 2.31
C SER A 109 -19.95 6.03 3.71
N THR A 110 -20.32 7.08 4.43
CA THR A 110 -21.03 6.97 5.72
C THR A 110 -22.55 6.92 5.55
N LYS A 111 -23.05 7.00 4.30
CA LYS A 111 -24.46 6.86 4.00
C LYS A 111 -24.94 5.47 4.44
N LYS A 112 -26.01 5.41 5.22
CA LYS A 112 -26.73 4.15 5.48
C LYS A 112 -27.57 3.84 4.25
N LEU A 113 -27.42 2.61 3.73
CA LEU A 113 -28.22 2.02 2.67
C LEU A 113 -29.44 1.33 3.28
#